data_AF-A0A2E7MZW3-F1
#
_entry.id   AF-A0A2E7MZW3-F1
#
_cell.length_a   1.000
_cell.length_b   1.000
_cell.length_c   1.000
_cell.angle_alpha   90.00
_cell.angle_beta   90.00
_cell.angle_gamma   90.00
#
_symmetry.space_group_name_H-M   'P 1'
#
loop_
_entity.id
_entity.type
_entity.pdbx_description
1 polymer ?
#
loop_
_entity_poly.entity_id
_entity_poly.type
_entity_poly.pdbx_seq_one_letter_code
_entity_poly.pdbx_strand_id
1 'polypeptide(L)'
;MFSILNAVEAYTYASILSTGVMGSSPYGFLTGKSNITQVSSGTYGPFQDGGMSMIGGNYYKGAQEISLSEIIQSPDVALGAMAQNFEQNYQAMAIQSLLTSVSFKFGKRLLRRPISNVNRNIMKPLGIGVKL
;
A
#
# COMPACT_ATOMS: atom_id res chain seq x y z
N MET A 1 -25.14 9.84 -6.44
CA MET A 1 -24.77 10.70 -5.29
C MET A 1 -23.63 10.03 -4.55
N PHE A 2 -22.49 10.70 -4.43
CA PHE A 2 -21.28 10.16 -3.79
C PHE A 2 -21.51 9.99 -2.28
N SER A 3 -21.06 8.87 -1.69
CA SER A 3 -21.13 8.63 -0.25
C SER A 3 -19.72 8.67 0.34
N ILE A 4 -19.49 9.60 1.26
CA ILE A 4 -18.21 9.75 1.94
C ILE A 4 -17.88 8.48 2.73
N LEU A 5 -18.87 7.87 3.38
CA LEU A 5 -18.63 6.68 4.18
C LEU A 5 -18.20 5.48 3.33
N ASN A 6 -18.78 5.32 2.14
CA ASN A 6 -18.33 4.33 1.17
C ASN A 6 -16.94 4.65 0.62
N ALA A 7 -16.61 5.93 0.44
CA ALA A 7 -15.27 6.35 0.01
C ALA A 7 -14.20 6.05 1.06
N VAL A 8 -14.50 6.25 2.35
CA VAL A 8 -13.60 5.90 3.45
C VAL A 8 -13.41 4.39 3.54
N GLU A 9 -14.47 3.60 3.39
CA GLU A 9 -14.36 2.13 3.35
C GLU A 9 -13.49 1.67 2.17
N ALA A 10 -13.74 2.21 0.98
CA ALA A 10 -12.95 1.93 -0.22
C ALA A 10 -11.48 2.34 -0.05
N TYR A 11 -11.20 3.52 0.54
CA TYR A 11 -9.84 3.96 0.83
C TYR A 11 -9.16 3.06 1.86
N THR A 12 -9.90 2.54 2.83
CA THR A 12 -9.36 1.59 3.82
C THR A 12 -8.94 0.29 3.14
N TYR A 13 -9.77 -0.26 2.23
CA TYR A 13 -9.38 -1.40 1.41
C TYR A 13 -8.17 -1.11 0.53
N ALA A 14 -8.17 0.04 -0.14
CA ALA A 14 -7.02 0.47 -0.94
C ALA A 14 -5.75 0.57 -0.08
N SER A 15 -5.87 1.06 1.16
CA SER A 15 -4.76 1.18 2.10
C SER A 15 -4.23 -0.18 2.54
N ILE A 16 -5.10 -1.15 2.86
CA ILE A 16 -4.69 -2.51 3.22
C ILE A 16 -3.92 -3.15 2.05
N LEU A 17 -4.48 -3.07 0.84
CA LEU A 17 -3.86 -3.64 -0.35
C LEU A 17 -2.55 -2.95 -0.70
N SER A 18 -2.51 -1.61 -0.68
CA SER A 18 -1.29 -0.86 -1.03
C SER A 18 -0.20 -1.12 0.01
N THR A 19 -0.54 -1.15 1.31
CA THR A 19 0.45 -1.42 2.35
C THR A 19 0.99 -2.84 2.25
N GLY A 20 0.13 -3.83 2.02
CA GLY A 20 0.59 -5.23 1.96
C GLY A 20 1.26 -5.62 0.64
N VAL A 21 0.97 -4.94 -0.48
CA VAL A 21 1.59 -5.22 -1.78
C VAL A 21 2.77 -4.28 -2.06
N MET A 22 2.55 -2.97 -1.90
CA MET A 22 3.53 -1.95 -2.25
C MET A 22 4.37 -1.50 -1.05
N GLY A 23 4.05 -1.93 0.18
CA GLY A 23 4.71 -1.44 1.39
C GLY A 23 4.38 0.01 1.74
N SER A 24 3.55 0.68 0.92
CA SER A 24 3.24 2.10 1.04
C SER A 24 1.73 2.36 1.02
N SER A 25 1.30 3.50 1.57
CA SER A 25 -0.10 3.92 1.48
C SER A 25 -0.47 4.26 0.03
N PRO A 26 -1.77 4.29 -0.36
CA PRO A 26 -2.16 4.65 -1.73
C PRO A 26 -1.63 6.02 -2.15
N TYR A 27 -1.59 6.97 -1.21
CA TYR A 27 -0.99 8.28 -1.44
C TYR A 27 0.53 8.19 -1.61
N GLY A 28 1.21 7.46 -0.71
CA GLY A 28 2.66 7.22 -0.80
C GLY A 28 3.08 6.49 -2.08
N PHE A 29 2.25 5.57 -2.57
CA PHE A 29 2.45 4.91 -3.85
C PHE A 29 2.41 5.91 -5.01
N LEU A 30 1.43 6.82 -5.01
CA LEU A 30 1.27 7.82 -6.08
C LEU A 30 2.33 8.91 -6.06
N THR A 31 2.66 9.43 -4.88
CA THR A 31 3.55 10.61 -4.73
C THR A 31 4.99 10.26 -4.34
N GLY A 32 5.24 8.99 -4.02
CA GLY A 32 6.55 8.50 -3.61
C GLY A 32 7.59 8.69 -4.70
N LYS A 33 8.80 9.02 -4.28
CA LYS A 33 9.96 9.12 -5.17
C LYS A 33 10.66 7.77 -5.23
N SER A 34 11.27 7.51 -6.38
CA SER A 34 12.14 6.35 -6.55
C SER A 34 13.35 6.46 -5.62
N ASN A 35 13.61 5.38 -4.92
CA ASN A 35 14.69 5.25 -3.94
C ASN A 35 15.42 3.91 -4.05
N ILE A 36 15.02 3.03 -4.99
CA ILE A 36 15.76 1.79 -5.23
C ILE A 36 17.13 2.14 -5.77
N THR A 37 18.14 1.71 -5.01
CA THR A 37 19.54 1.80 -5.43
C THR A 37 20.12 0.39 -5.43
N GLN A 38 20.68 -0.02 -6.56
CA GLN A 38 21.47 -1.24 -6.63
C GLN A 38 22.79 -1.00 -5.89
N VAL A 39 23.04 -1.79 -4.85
CA VAL A 39 24.28 -1.74 -4.09
C VAL A 39 25.01 -3.05 -4.33
N SER A 40 26.19 -2.97 -4.92
CA SER A 40 27.10 -4.12 -4.97
C SER A 40 27.82 -4.20 -3.62
N SER A 41 27.44 -5.17 -2.80
CA SER A 41 28.27 -5.56 -1.65
C SER A 41 29.32 -6.53 -2.14
N GLY A 42 30.46 -5.98 -2.56
CA GLY A 42 31.64 -6.79 -2.80
C GLY A 42 32.32 -7.14 -1.49
N THR A 43 32.12 -8.35 -1.00
CA THR A 43 33.03 -8.95 -0.02
C THR A 43 34.18 -9.58 -0.80
N TYR A 44 35.41 -9.12 -0.56
CA TYR A 44 36.58 -9.78 -1.11
C TYR A 44 36.80 -11.10 -0.38
N GLY A 45 36.63 -12.21 -1.09
CA GLY A 45 36.85 -13.56 -0.57
C GLY A 45 38.07 -14.21 -1.24
N PRO A 46 38.93 -14.93 -0.50
CA PRO A 46 40.06 -15.64 -1.10
C PRO A 46 39.56 -16.81 -1.95
N PHE A 47 40.11 -16.94 -3.16
CA PHE A 47 39.98 -18.17 -3.95
C PHE A 47 41.03 -19.18 -3.50
N GLN A 48 40.79 -20.47 -3.78
CA GLN A 48 41.71 -21.58 -3.50
C GLN A 48 43.11 -21.40 -4.15
N ASP A 49 43.25 -20.47 -5.10
CA ASP A 49 44.46 -20.21 -5.89
C ASP A 49 45.11 -18.83 -5.59
N GLY A 50 44.85 -18.25 -4.41
CA GLY A 50 45.59 -17.05 -3.93
C GLY A 50 45.20 -15.71 -4.56
N GLY A 51 44.23 -15.68 -5.50
CA GLY A 51 43.63 -14.46 -6.03
C GLY A 51 42.50 -13.91 -5.17
N MET A 52 42.36 -12.58 -5.12
CA MET A 52 41.18 -11.90 -4.56
C MET A 52 40.16 -11.67 -5.70
N SER A 53 38.94 -12.20 -5.60
CA SER A 53 37.82 -11.77 -6.45
C SER A 53 36.65 -11.31 -5.61
N MET A 54 35.83 -10.44 -6.20
CA MET A 54 34.59 -9.99 -5.58
C MET A 54 33.58 -11.14 -5.57
N ILE A 55 33.34 -11.72 -4.38
CA ILE A 55 32.22 -12.62 -4.14
C ILE A 55 31.10 -11.75 -3.54
N GLY A 56 30.41 -11.03 -4.40
CA GLY A 56 29.36 -10.10 -4.01
C GLY A 56 28.10 -10.28 -4.84
N GLY A 57 26.97 -10.55 -4.18
CA GLY A 57 25.66 -10.49 -4.81
C GLY A 57 25.22 -9.02 -4.94
N ASN A 58 24.58 -8.68 -6.05
CA ASN A 58 23.87 -7.41 -6.16
C ASN A 58 22.60 -7.48 -5.30
N TYR A 59 22.41 -6.52 -4.39
CA TYR A 59 21.14 -6.36 -3.67
C TYR A 59 20.59 -4.94 -3.86
N TYR A 60 19.27 -4.82 -3.75
CA TYR A 60 18.56 -3.56 -3.89
C TYR A 60 18.26 -2.98 -2.51
N LYS A 61 18.68 -1.75 -2.26
CA LYS A 61 18.36 -1.00 -1.04
C LYS A 61 17.15 -0.10 -1.34
N GLY A 62 16.18 -0.02 -0.43
CA GLY A 62 14.97 0.82 -0.60
C GLY A 62 13.77 0.11 -1.21
N ALA A 63 13.88 -1.16 -1.62
CA ALA A 63 12.80 -1.93 -2.25
C ALA A 63 11.65 -2.33 -1.31
N GLN A 64 11.66 -1.87 -0.05
CA GLN A 64 10.59 -2.13 0.93
C GLN A 64 9.33 -1.33 0.63
N GLU A 65 9.48 -0.11 0.08
CA GLU A 65 8.36 0.76 -0.28
C GLU A 65 8.41 1.03 -1.79
N ILE A 66 7.39 0.56 -2.48
CA ILE A 66 7.25 0.72 -3.92
C ILE A 66 6.34 1.91 -4.19
N SER A 67 6.77 2.76 -5.12
CA SER A 67 6.01 3.90 -5.64
C SER A 67 5.82 3.79 -7.16
N LEU A 68 4.91 4.57 -7.73
CA LEU A 68 4.71 4.61 -9.18
C LEU A 68 5.97 5.03 -9.92
N SER A 69 6.72 5.99 -9.37
CA SER A 69 7.97 6.44 -9.98
C SER A 69 9.03 5.34 -9.98
N GLU A 70 8.97 4.42 -9.02
CA GLU A 70 9.84 3.24 -8.94
C GLU A 70 9.45 2.15 -9.95
N ILE A 71 8.15 1.90 -10.14
CA ILE A 71 7.68 0.97 -11.19
C ILE A 71 8.13 1.45 -12.57
N ILE A 72 8.13 2.75 -12.81
CA ILE A 72 8.53 3.32 -14.11
C ILE A 72 10.05 3.23 -14.32
N GLN A 73 10.85 3.45 -13.27
CA GLN A 73 12.32 3.49 -13.38
C GLN A 73 12.96 2.10 -13.28
N SER A 74 12.40 1.21 -12.45
CA SER A 74 12.96 -0.09 -12.11
C SER A 74 11.87 -1.18 -12.07
N PRO A 75 11.15 -1.44 -13.18
CA PRO A 75 9.96 -2.30 -13.20
C PRO A 75 10.23 -3.73 -12.71
N ASP A 76 11.33 -4.34 -13.13
CA ASP A 76 11.63 -5.74 -12.78
C ASP A 76 11.83 -5.93 -11.27
N VAL A 77 12.54 -4.99 -10.63
CA VAL A 77 12.81 -5.03 -9.19
C VAL A 77 11.55 -4.69 -8.41
N ALA A 78 10.81 -3.66 -8.85
CA ALA A 78 9.59 -3.21 -8.19
C ALA A 78 8.51 -4.30 -8.20
N LEU A 79 8.27 -4.95 -9.34
CA LEU A 79 7.28 -6.03 -9.45
C LEU A 79 7.70 -7.27 -8.66
N GLY A 80 8.98 -7.63 -8.67
CA GLY A 80 9.50 -8.72 -7.84
C GLY A 80 9.30 -8.46 -6.34
N ALA A 81 9.62 -7.25 -5.88
CA ALA A 81 9.39 -6.83 -4.50
C ALA A 81 7.91 -6.81 -4.13
N MET A 82 7.04 -6.33 -5.03
CA MET A 82 5.58 -6.34 -4.81
C MET A 82 5.02 -7.76 -4.67
N ALA A 83 5.48 -8.70 -5.49
CA ALA A 83 5.08 -10.10 -5.39
C ALA A 83 5.52 -10.73 -4.07
N GLN A 84 6.77 -10.50 -3.66
CA GLN A 84 7.27 -10.97 -2.37
C GLN A 84 6.51 -10.36 -1.18
N ASN A 85 6.23 -9.06 -1.23
CA ASN A 85 5.43 -8.37 -0.22
C ASN A 85 4.02 -8.96 -0.14
N PHE A 86 3.38 -9.22 -1.28
CA PHE A 86 2.07 -9.86 -1.32
C PHE A 86 2.10 -11.26 -0.67
N GLU A 87 3.05 -12.12 -1.05
CA GLU A 87 3.19 -13.46 -0.49
C GLU A 87 3.48 -13.47 1.01
N GLN A 88 4.17 -12.46 1.52
CA GLN A 88 4.43 -12.33 2.95
C GLN A 88 3.21 -11.80 3.72
N ASN A 89 2.39 -10.96 3.10
CA ASN A 89 1.33 -10.22 3.80
C ASN A 89 -0.10 -10.66 3.46
N TYR A 90 -0.34 -11.56 2.50
CA TYR A 90 -1.69 -11.90 2.02
C TYR A 90 -2.63 -12.35 3.14
N GLN A 91 -2.13 -13.09 4.13
CA GLN A 91 -2.95 -13.55 5.27
C GLN A 91 -3.38 -12.37 6.14
N ALA A 92 -2.44 -11.50 6.50
CA ALA A 92 -2.72 -10.30 7.28
C ALA A 92 -3.69 -9.37 6.53
N MET A 93 -3.50 -9.18 5.22
CA MET A 93 -4.42 -8.41 4.38
C MET A 93 -5.83 -9.01 4.35
N ALA A 94 -5.94 -10.33 4.22
CA ALA A 94 -7.24 -11.02 4.22
C ALA A 94 -7.97 -10.83 5.55
N ILE A 95 -7.27 -10.96 6.67
CA ILE A 95 -7.85 -10.74 8.01
C ILE A 95 -8.26 -9.28 8.20
N GLN A 96 -7.40 -8.33 7.84
CA GLN A 96 -7.68 -6.90 7.97
C GLN A 96 -8.85 -6.47 7.08
N SER A 97 -8.94 -6.97 5.86
CA SER A 97 -10.04 -6.65 4.95
C SER A 97 -11.38 -7.23 5.44
N LEU A 98 -11.36 -8.45 5.98
CA LEU A 98 -12.54 -9.03 6.62
C LEU A 98 -12.96 -8.23 7.84
N LEU A 99 -12.03 -7.90 8.74
CA LEU A 99 -12.33 -7.07 9.92
C LEU A 99 -12.88 -5.71 9.51
N THR A 100 -12.31 -5.09 8.48
CA THR A 100 -12.78 -3.83 7.90
C THR A 100 -14.24 -3.96 7.45
N SER A 101 -14.57 -5.01 6.68
CA SER A 101 -15.94 -5.23 6.19
C SER A 101 -16.96 -5.35 7.33
N VAL A 102 -16.57 -6.07 8.40
CA VAL A 102 -17.42 -6.27 9.57
C VAL A 102 -17.60 -4.93 10.30
N SER A 103 -16.50 -4.24 10.59
CA SER A 103 -16.50 -2.94 11.27
C SER A 103 -17.31 -1.89 10.53
N PHE A 104 -17.18 -1.76 9.21
CA PHE A 104 -17.97 -0.82 8.43
C PHE A 104 -19.45 -1.21 8.38
N LYS A 105 -19.78 -2.49 8.27
CA LYS A 105 -21.17 -2.96 8.30
C LYS A 105 -21.86 -2.62 9.63
N PHE A 106 -21.19 -2.90 10.75
CA PHE A 106 -21.73 -2.57 12.08
C PHE A 106 -21.72 -1.07 12.35
N GLY A 107 -20.64 -0.36 12.00
CA GLY A 107 -20.51 1.08 12.14
C GLY A 107 -21.58 1.85 11.35
N LYS A 108 -21.82 1.47 10.08
CA LYS A 108 -22.93 2.02 9.27
C LYS A 108 -24.27 1.81 9.94
N ARG A 109 -24.50 0.63 10.49
CA ARG A 109 -25.77 0.30 11.16
C ARG A 109 -25.96 1.13 12.42
N LEU A 110 -24.92 1.30 13.22
CA LEU A 110 -24.94 2.09 14.45
C LEU A 110 -25.11 3.59 14.17
N LEU A 111 -24.36 4.11 13.20
CA LEU A 111 -24.35 5.53 12.84
C LEU A 111 -25.51 5.94 11.92
N ARG A 112 -26.44 5.03 11.60
CA ARG A 112 -27.56 5.31 10.70
C ARG A 112 -28.37 6.55 11.10
N ARG A 113 -28.64 6.72 12.40
CA ARG A 113 -29.39 7.87 12.94
C ARG A 113 -28.63 9.20 12.78
N PRO A 114 -27.39 9.35 13.29
CA PRO A 114 -26.64 10.59 13.10
C PRO A 114 -26.34 10.90 11.62
N ILE A 115 -26.02 9.88 10.81
CA ILE A 115 -25.83 10.04 9.35
C ILE A 115 -27.09 10.62 8.68
N SER A 116 -28.26 10.07 9.02
CA SER A 116 -29.54 10.57 8.47
C SER A 116 -29.80 12.02 8.88
N ASN A 117 -29.47 12.39 10.12
CA ASN A 117 -29.64 13.74 10.63
C ASN A 117 -28.76 14.75 9.86
N VAL A 118 -27.47 14.44 9.70
CA VAL A 118 -26.53 15.30 8.95
C VAL A 118 -26.91 15.35 7.47
N ASN A 119 -27.30 14.23 6.87
CA ASN A 119 -27.72 14.22 5.47
C ASN A 119 -28.97 15.08 5.25
N ARG A 120 -29.94 15.09 6.17
CA ARG A 120 -31.16 15.88 6.07
C ARG A 120 -30.95 17.37 6.33
N ASN A 121 -30.14 17.72 7.33
CA ASN A 121 -30.01 19.10 7.81
C ASN A 121 -28.80 19.85 7.25
N ILE A 122 -27.79 19.14 6.73
CA ILE A 122 -26.56 19.76 6.21
C ILE A 122 -26.38 19.42 4.73
N MET A 123 -26.27 18.14 4.37
CA MET A 123 -25.86 17.76 3.01
C MET A 123 -26.92 18.04 1.94
N LYS A 124 -28.19 17.74 2.21
CA LYS A 124 -29.30 18.02 1.29
C LYS A 124 -29.51 19.52 1.03
N PRO A 125 -29.61 20.41 2.03
CA PRO A 125 -29.82 21.84 1.79
C PRO A 125 -28.64 22.53 1.12
N LEU A 126 -27.40 22.03 1.31
CA LEU A 126 -26.22 22.59 0.66
C LEU A 126 -26.09 22.18 -0.83
N GLY A 127 -26.89 21.23 -1.33
CA GLY A 127 -26.89 20.86 -2.75
C GLY A 127 -25.59 20.22 -3.27
N ILE A 128 -24.66 19.85 -2.38
CA ILE A 128 -23.27 19.45 -2.72
C ILE A 128 -23.20 18.11 -3.50
N GLY A 129 -24.33 17.41 -3.70
CA GLY A 129 -24.33 16.12 -4.44
C GLY A 129 -23.59 14.99 -3.72
N VAL A 130 -23.21 15.22 -2.46
CA VAL A 130 -22.48 14.31 -1.58
C VAL A 130 -23.37 13.99 -0.36
N LYS A 131 -23.33 12.74 0.10
CA LYS A 131 -23.94 12.30 1.36
C LYS A 131 -22.90 11.60 2.22
N LEU A 132 -23.16 11.50 3.52
CA LEU A 132 -22.46 10.56 4.40
C LEU A 132 -22.91 9.14 4.08
#